data_AF-A0A6N9DVG1-F1
#
_entry.id   AF-A0A6N9DVG1-F1
#
_cell.length_a   1.000
_cell.length_b   1.000
_cell.length_c   1.000
_cell.angle_alpha   90.00
_cell.angle_beta   90.00
_cell.angle_gamma   90.00
#
_symmetry.space_group_name_H-M   'P 1'
#
loop_
_entity.id
_entity.type
_entity.pdbx_description
1 polymer ?
#
loop_
_entity_poly.entity_id
_entity_poly.type
_entity_poly.pdbx_seq_one_letter_code
_entity_poly.pdbx_strand_id
1 'polypeptide(L)'
;MKQLQHPSKARLQQSEYWMRSLSFAGLHRILKAVAAFPNGLRAGELNELLQKNNILLTRRSSPPAPTTFYHYRNTLLHLDALKRDGRMLRVNDDDPNVFKLLNQPVPTNGDQSLSDAARDSFAALVLNNEQCRSLFFDLFMPSDASFDSVASFRQNGVPVRWSRERSTHAREVVFQNNTTGRTARCSSPASVVAILYGVRYWARDELELIDEYCQQADGSAIMFPVSRPGTSTTEIDSAVVQMVRFILSLRATDEWTRFSVFDLIARCCEAHRQPISVLFSAIDWLRHEWPNHIVLIPTSRALATLTAVSPQRQTLELKKYYKTSNSPYISHIRLHKDITIKPMERTNHDVRHLSKTQA
;
A
#
# COMPACT_ATOMS: atom_id res chain seq x y z
N MET A 1 -31.71 -35.72 -19.39
CA MET A 1 -30.37 -35.43 -18.84
C MET A 1 -29.86 -34.14 -19.47
N LYS A 2 -29.82 -33.03 -18.71
CA LYS A 2 -29.24 -31.76 -19.19
C LYS A 2 -27.72 -31.86 -19.10
N GLN A 3 -27.03 -31.79 -20.23
CA GLN A 3 -25.57 -31.67 -20.28
C GLN A 3 -25.17 -30.38 -19.55
N LEU A 4 -24.44 -30.53 -18.45
CA LEU A 4 -23.74 -29.45 -17.77
C LEU A 4 -22.69 -28.91 -18.74
N GLN A 5 -22.97 -27.75 -19.35
CA GLN A 5 -21.97 -27.01 -20.11
C GLN A 5 -20.87 -26.57 -19.16
N HIS A 6 -19.73 -27.25 -19.18
CA HIS A 6 -18.53 -26.78 -18.52
C HIS A 6 -18.15 -25.41 -19.11
N PRO A 7 -18.02 -24.35 -18.28
CA PRO A 7 -17.59 -23.06 -18.78
C PRO A 7 -16.21 -23.18 -19.43
N SER A 8 -16.03 -22.54 -20.58
CA SER A 8 -14.76 -22.55 -21.31
C SER A 8 -13.61 -22.07 -20.42
N LYS A 9 -12.41 -22.65 -20.57
CA LYS A 9 -11.19 -22.27 -19.82
C LYS A 9 -10.93 -20.76 -19.83
N ALA A 10 -11.28 -20.06 -20.91
CA ALA A 10 -11.17 -18.60 -21.03
C ALA A 10 -12.12 -17.83 -20.08
N ARG A 11 -13.34 -18.33 -19.84
CA ARG A 11 -14.30 -17.76 -18.87
C ARG A 11 -13.83 -17.98 -17.43
N LEU A 12 -13.26 -19.15 -17.14
CA LEU A 12 -12.68 -19.46 -15.84
C LEU A 12 -11.47 -18.56 -15.54
N GLN A 13 -10.57 -18.36 -16.50
CA GLN A 13 -9.45 -17.41 -16.34
C GLN A 13 -9.90 -15.95 -16.17
N GLN A 14 -10.96 -15.50 -16.84
CA GLN A 14 -11.52 -14.16 -16.61
C GLN A 14 -12.15 -14.00 -15.23
N SER A 15 -12.69 -15.06 -14.65
CA SER A 15 -13.27 -15.04 -13.29
C SER A 15 -12.22 -14.97 -12.18
N GLU A 16 -10.99 -15.40 -12.48
CA GLU A 16 -9.89 -15.40 -11.52
C GLU A 16 -9.19 -14.03 -11.45
N TYR A 17 -9.03 -13.34 -12.59
CA TYR A 17 -8.29 -12.07 -12.68
C TYR A 17 -9.20 -10.83 -12.75
N TRP A 18 -10.06 -10.63 -11.75
CA TRP A 18 -11.03 -9.52 -11.71
C TRP A 18 -10.50 -8.24 -11.04
N MET A 19 -9.43 -8.32 -10.24
CA MET A 19 -8.85 -7.19 -9.49
C MET A 19 -8.37 -6.07 -10.43
N ARG A 20 -8.60 -4.80 -10.08
CA ARG A 20 -8.25 -3.63 -10.91
C ARG A 20 -7.79 -2.47 -10.04
N SER A 21 -6.94 -1.58 -10.55
CA SER A 21 -6.66 -0.31 -9.85
C SER A 21 -7.95 0.51 -9.70
N LEU A 22 -8.35 0.77 -8.46
CA LEU A 22 -9.54 1.53 -8.09
C LEU A 22 -9.37 2.10 -6.69
N SER A 23 -10.17 3.10 -6.34
CA SER A 23 -10.13 3.76 -5.04
C SER A 23 -11.02 3.04 -4.03
N PHE A 24 -10.49 2.72 -2.86
CA PHE A 24 -11.27 2.14 -1.78
C PHE A 24 -12.19 3.15 -1.10
N ALA A 25 -11.84 4.44 -1.08
CA ALA A 25 -12.79 5.50 -0.71
C ALA A 25 -14.00 5.52 -1.65
N GLY A 26 -13.78 5.32 -2.95
CA GLY A 26 -14.88 5.16 -3.92
C GLY A 26 -15.74 3.92 -3.66
N LEU A 27 -15.13 2.78 -3.31
CA LEU A 27 -15.86 1.58 -2.90
C LEU A 27 -16.72 1.85 -1.66
N HIS A 28 -16.19 2.55 -0.66
CA HIS A 28 -16.92 2.88 0.57
C HIS A 28 -18.15 3.75 0.30
N ARG A 29 -17.99 4.78 -0.55
CA ARG A 29 -19.10 5.64 -0.98
C ARG A 29 -20.21 4.84 -1.67
N ILE A 30 -19.86 3.93 -2.58
CA ILE A 30 -20.83 3.07 -3.26
C ILE A 30 -21.53 2.14 -2.27
N LEU A 31 -20.76 1.48 -1.40
CA LEU A 31 -21.29 0.56 -0.39
C LEU A 31 -22.34 1.25 0.47
N LYS A 32 -22.06 2.47 0.92
CA LYS A 32 -22.98 3.32 1.67
C LYS A 32 -24.20 3.77 0.89
N ALA A 33 -24.04 4.06 -0.40
CA ALA A 33 -25.17 4.39 -1.27
C ALA A 33 -26.13 3.20 -1.42
N VAL A 34 -25.62 1.97 -1.52
CA VAL A 34 -26.46 0.76 -1.56
C VAL A 34 -27.13 0.51 -0.21
N ALA A 35 -26.42 0.73 0.90
CA ALA A 35 -26.97 0.55 2.25
C ALA A 35 -28.21 1.42 2.54
N ALA A 36 -28.34 2.56 1.86
CA ALA A 36 -29.51 3.44 1.99
C ALA A 36 -30.81 2.84 1.39
N PHE A 37 -30.73 1.70 0.69
CA PHE A 37 -31.86 1.02 0.07
C PHE A 37 -31.94 -0.42 0.61
N PRO A 38 -32.69 -0.67 1.70
CA PRO A 38 -32.77 -1.98 2.35
C PRO A 38 -33.23 -3.12 1.42
N ASN A 39 -34.11 -2.81 0.45
CA ASN A 39 -34.58 -3.77 -0.53
C ASN A 39 -33.53 -4.10 -1.62
N GLY A 40 -32.40 -3.39 -1.61
CA GLY A 40 -31.35 -3.44 -2.61
C GLY A 40 -31.61 -2.54 -3.82
N LEU A 41 -30.66 -2.54 -4.75
CA LEU A 41 -30.73 -1.81 -6.02
C LEU A 41 -30.38 -2.73 -7.18
N ARG A 42 -31.05 -2.59 -8.32
CA ARG A 42 -30.58 -3.20 -9.56
C ARG A 42 -29.28 -2.53 -10.01
N ALA A 43 -28.51 -3.25 -10.82
CA ALA A 43 -27.26 -2.75 -11.38
C ALA A 43 -27.42 -1.42 -12.17
N GLY A 44 -28.52 -1.25 -12.91
CA GLY A 44 -28.84 -0.02 -13.64
C GLY A 44 -29.21 1.13 -12.71
N GLU A 45 -30.09 0.87 -11.75
CA GLU A 45 -30.54 1.84 -10.74
C GLU A 45 -29.36 2.37 -9.90
N LEU A 46 -28.44 1.49 -9.52
CA LEU A 46 -27.20 1.92 -8.84
C LEU A 46 -26.38 2.84 -9.73
N ASN A 47 -26.16 2.51 -11.01
CA ASN A 47 -25.38 3.35 -11.91
C ASN A 47 -26.02 4.75 -12.07
N GLU A 48 -27.34 4.81 -12.23
CA GLU A 48 -28.10 6.06 -12.31
C GLU A 48 -27.96 6.87 -11.01
N LEU A 49 -28.06 6.23 -9.85
CA LEU A 49 -27.87 6.86 -8.55
C LEU A 49 -26.46 7.46 -8.40
N LEU A 50 -25.42 6.70 -8.77
CA LEU A 50 -24.04 7.14 -8.69
C LEU A 50 -23.75 8.35 -9.59
N GLN A 51 -24.34 8.37 -10.79
CA GLN A 51 -24.24 9.49 -11.73
C GLN A 51 -25.01 10.71 -11.23
N LYS A 52 -26.29 10.56 -10.88
CA LYS A 52 -27.17 11.65 -10.45
C LYS A 52 -26.63 12.39 -9.23
N ASN A 53 -26.03 11.64 -8.30
CA ASN A 53 -25.53 12.20 -7.04
C ASN A 53 -24.04 12.52 -7.06
N ASN A 54 -23.35 12.37 -8.21
CA ASN A 54 -21.91 12.60 -8.34
C ASN A 54 -21.09 11.87 -7.26
N ILE A 55 -21.46 10.62 -6.95
CA ILE A 55 -20.85 9.84 -5.85
C ILE A 55 -19.40 9.45 -6.17
N LEU A 56 -19.10 9.26 -7.45
CA LEU A 56 -17.74 9.08 -7.95
C LEU A 56 -17.43 10.16 -8.97
N LEU A 57 -16.29 10.81 -8.78
CA LEU A 57 -15.75 11.79 -9.71
C LEU A 57 -14.31 11.41 -10.05
N THR A 58 -13.91 11.68 -11.29
CA THR A 58 -12.50 11.61 -11.69
C THR A 58 -11.71 12.76 -11.07
N ARG A 59 -10.38 12.74 -11.18
CA ARG A 59 -9.51 13.86 -10.76
C ARG A 59 -9.84 15.19 -11.46
N ARG A 60 -10.57 15.16 -12.59
CA ARG A 60 -11.04 16.34 -13.32
C ARG A 60 -12.47 16.74 -12.94
N SER A 61 -12.99 16.21 -11.84
CA SER A 61 -14.35 16.43 -11.36
C SER A 61 -15.44 16.03 -12.35
N SER A 62 -15.14 15.10 -13.26
CA SER A 62 -16.13 14.56 -14.22
C SER A 62 -16.64 13.19 -13.77
N PRO A 63 -17.86 12.77 -14.17
CA PRO A 63 -18.31 11.41 -13.95
C PRO A 63 -17.37 10.40 -14.63
N PRO A 64 -17.13 9.23 -14.01
CA PRO A 64 -16.32 8.18 -14.62
C PRO A 64 -17.07 7.46 -15.74
N ALA A 65 -16.33 6.75 -16.60
CA ALA A 65 -16.91 5.95 -17.66
C ALA A 65 -17.82 4.81 -17.11
N PRO A 66 -18.85 4.36 -17.84
CA PRO A 66 -19.73 3.28 -17.40
C PRO A 66 -19.01 1.98 -17.02
N THR A 67 -17.92 1.66 -17.73
CA THR A 67 -17.05 0.51 -17.44
C THR A 67 -16.38 0.61 -16.07
N THR A 68 -16.10 1.82 -15.58
CA THR A 68 -15.57 2.04 -14.24
C THR A 68 -16.59 1.62 -13.18
N PHE A 69 -17.85 2.03 -13.29
CA PHE A 69 -18.90 1.61 -12.33
C PHE A 69 -19.05 0.08 -12.28
N TYR A 70 -18.94 -0.58 -13.43
CA TYR A 70 -18.90 -2.04 -13.48
C TYR A 70 -17.76 -2.61 -12.62
N HIS A 71 -16.55 -2.07 -12.71
CA HIS A 71 -15.40 -2.57 -11.94
C HIS A 71 -15.53 -2.34 -10.44
N TYR A 72 -16.06 -1.19 -10.00
CA TYR A 72 -16.32 -0.94 -8.58
C TYR A 72 -17.37 -1.92 -8.03
N ARG A 73 -18.51 -2.06 -8.71
CA ARG A 73 -19.56 -3.00 -8.32
C ARG A 73 -19.03 -4.43 -8.29
N ASN A 74 -18.31 -4.84 -9.33
CA ASN A 74 -17.78 -6.20 -9.43
C ASN A 74 -16.76 -6.48 -8.30
N THR A 75 -15.93 -5.49 -7.96
CA THR A 75 -15.00 -5.60 -6.84
C THR A 75 -15.72 -5.78 -5.52
N LEU A 76 -16.76 -4.98 -5.23
CA LEU A 76 -17.55 -5.15 -4.02
C LEU A 76 -18.24 -6.52 -3.95
N LEU A 77 -18.70 -7.05 -5.08
CA LEU A 77 -19.27 -8.41 -5.16
C LEU A 77 -18.22 -9.49 -4.87
N HIS A 78 -17.02 -9.38 -5.46
CA HIS A 78 -15.96 -10.38 -5.24
C HIS A 78 -15.36 -10.32 -3.83
N LEU A 79 -15.31 -9.13 -3.22
CA LEU A 79 -14.92 -8.96 -1.82
C LEU A 79 -16.06 -9.34 -0.84
N ASP A 80 -17.18 -9.86 -1.35
CA ASP A 80 -18.39 -10.18 -0.59
C ASP A 80 -18.92 -9.02 0.26
N ALA A 81 -18.61 -7.77 -0.11
CA ALA A 81 -19.17 -6.57 0.52
C ALA A 81 -20.59 -6.28 0.00
N LEU A 82 -20.88 -6.72 -1.23
CA LEU A 82 -22.22 -6.78 -1.79
C LEU A 82 -22.57 -8.23 -2.11
N LYS A 83 -23.84 -8.58 -1.93
CA LYS A 83 -24.45 -9.84 -2.34
C LYS A 83 -25.49 -9.61 -3.45
N ARG A 84 -25.75 -10.65 -4.23
CA ARG A 84 -26.85 -10.68 -5.20
C ARG A 84 -28.03 -11.45 -4.63
N ASP A 85 -29.17 -10.78 -4.52
CA ASP A 85 -30.47 -11.39 -4.25
C ASP A 85 -31.32 -11.29 -5.53
N GLY A 86 -31.28 -12.34 -6.35
CA GLY A 86 -31.81 -12.32 -7.71
C GLY A 86 -31.15 -11.24 -8.58
N ARG A 87 -31.92 -10.20 -8.92
CA ARG A 87 -31.44 -9.04 -9.71
C ARG A 87 -31.02 -7.85 -8.84
N MET A 88 -31.22 -7.93 -7.54
CA MET A 88 -30.95 -6.85 -6.59
C MET A 88 -29.57 -7.01 -5.98
N LEU A 89 -28.85 -5.90 -5.85
CA LEU A 89 -27.59 -5.78 -5.12
C LEU A 89 -27.92 -5.30 -3.72
N ARG A 90 -27.44 -6.02 -2.71
CA ARG A 90 -27.60 -5.69 -1.30
C ARG A 90 -26.25 -5.67 -0.62
N VAL A 91 -26.14 -4.92 0.47
CA VAL A 91 -24.95 -4.99 1.32
C VAL A 91 -24.94 -6.32 2.05
N ASN A 92 -23.75 -6.90 2.22
CA ASN A 92 -23.55 -8.05 3.08
C ASN A 92 -23.26 -7.61 4.51
N ASP A 93 -24.27 -7.15 5.23
CA ASP A 93 -24.13 -6.70 6.62
C ASP A 93 -23.93 -7.84 7.63
N ASP A 94 -24.08 -9.10 7.20
CA ASP A 94 -23.67 -10.28 7.98
C ASP A 94 -22.14 -10.37 8.16
N ASP A 95 -21.36 -9.83 7.22
CA ASP A 95 -19.90 -9.80 7.35
C ASP A 95 -19.50 -8.70 8.36
N PRO A 96 -18.76 -9.04 9.43
CA PRO A 96 -18.44 -8.08 10.48
C PRO A 96 -17.55 -6.92 10.00
N ASN A 97 -16.74 -7.11 8.96
CA ASN A 97 -15.93 -6.04 8.38
C ASN A 97 -16.78 -5.11 7.53
N VAL A 98 -17.77 -5.64 6.81
CA VAL A 98 -18.75 -4.82 6.07
C VAL A 98 -19.60 -4.01 7.04
N PHE A 99 -20.09 -4.63 8.12
CA PHE A 99 -20.82 -3.91 9.17
C PHE A 99 -19.96 -2.79 9.79
N LYS A 100 -18.68 -3.05 10.09
CA LYS A 100 -17.75 -2.00 10.55
C LYS A 100 -17.61 -0.87 9.53
N LEU A 101 -17.41 -1.19 8.25
CA LEU A 101 -17.36 -0.20 7.16
C LEU A 101 -18.62 0.67 7.10
N LEU A 102 -19.79 0.06 7.26
CA LEU A 102 -21.05 0.78 7.31
C LEU A 102 -21.18 1.70 8.53
N ASN A 103 -20.39 1.54 9.58
CA ASN A 103 -20.38 2.44 10.73
C ASN A 103 -19.28 3.52 10.68
N GLN A 104 -18.42 3.48 9.66
CA GLN A 104 -17.38 4.49 9.45
C GLN A 104 -17.89 5.72 8.67
N PRO A 105 -17.34 6.91 8.94
CA PRO A 105 -17.61 8.09 8.13
C PRO A 105 -17.15 7.87 6.68
N VAL A 106 -17.94 8.34 5.74
CA VAL A 106 -17.64 8.21 4.32
C VAL A 106 -16.72 9.36 3.89
N PRO A 107 -15.62 9.10 3.17
CA PRO A 107 -14.77 10.16 2.65
C PRO A 107 -15.57 11.08 1.70
N THR A 108 -15.45 12.39 1.86
CA THR A 108 -16.13 13.36 0.97
C THR A 108 -15.51 13.33 -0.43
N ASN A 109 -16.16 13.89 -1.45
CA ASN A 109 -15.61 13.86 -2.82
C ASN A 109 -14.23 14.55 -2.97
N GLY A 110 -13.87 15.45 -2.05
CA GLY A 110 -12.55 16.09 -1.98
C GLY A 110 -11.50 15.31 -1.19
N ASP A 111 -11.93 14.44 -0.27
CA ASP A 111 -11.04 13.61 0.54
C ASP A 111 -11.09 12.16 0.06
N GLN A 112 -10.01 11.68 -0.54
CA GLN A 112 -9.89 10.29 -1.01
C GLN A 112 -9.35 9.35 0.06
N SER A 113 -9.12 9.84 1.28
CA SER A 113 -8.50 9.08 2.36
C SER A 113 -9.54 8.30 3.13
N LEU A 114 -9.27 7.03 3.39
CA LEU A 114 -10.07 6.23 4.31
C LEU A 114 -9.69 6.56 5.76
N SER A 115 -10.66 6.45 6.68
CA SER A 115 -10.32 6.31 8.10
C SER A 115 -9.54 5.02 8.33
N ASP A 116 -8.71 4.97 9.37
CA ASP A 116 -7.94 3.76 9.70
C ASP A 116 -8.82 2.54 9.88
N ALA A 117 -9.92 2.68 10.63
CA ALA A 117 -10.85 1.59 10.87
C ALA A 117 -11.55 1.11 9.58
N ALA A 118 -11.89 2.03 8.66
CA ALA A 118 -12.44 1.64 7.36
C ALA A 118 -11.39 0.90 6.54
N ARG A 119 -10.15 1.40 6.55
CA ARG A 119 -9.06 0.81 5.81
C ARG A 119 -8.68 -0.58 6.30
N ASP A 120 -8.61 -0.79 7.62
CA ASP A 120 -8.36 -2.11 8.20
C ASP A 120 -9.52 -3.09 7.94
N SER A 121 -10.77 -2.61 7.92
CA SER A 121 -11.92 -3.45 7.56
C SER A 121 -11.86 -3.90 6.10
N PHE A 122 -11.52 -3.00 5.17
CA PHE A 122 -11.29 -3.38 3.78
C PHE A 122 -10.07 -4.28 3.59
N ALA A 123 -8.99 -4.03 4.34
CA ALA A 123 -7.82 -4.89 4.34
C ALA A 123 -8.16 -6.31 4.78
N ALA A 124 -9.00 -6.47 5.81
CA ALA A 124 -9.50 -7.78 6.23
C ALA A 124 -10.30 -8.47 5.12
N LEU A 125 -11.21 -7.77 4.45
CA LEU A 125 -11.97 -8.33 3.30
C LEU A 125 -11.03 -8.80 2.17
N VAL A 126 -10.00 -8.01 1.86
CA VAL A 126 -9.04 -8.33 0.80
C VAL A 126 -8.13 -9.51 1.18
N LEU A 127 -7.67 -9.57 2.44
CA LEU A 127 -6.83 -10.68 2.92
C LEU A 127 -7.63 -11.99 3.07
N ASN A 128 -8.91 -11.91 3.44
CA ASN A 128 -9.80 -13.06 3.57
C ASN A 128 -10.32 -13.57 2.22
N ASN A 129 -10.23 -12.76 1.16
CA ASN A 129 -10.59 -13.18 -0.18
C ASN A 129 -9.57 -14.18 -0.74
N GLU A 130 -10.03 -15.42 -1.00
CA GLU A 130 -9.17 -16.55 -1.41
C GLU A 130 -8.33 -16.24 -2.66
N GLN A 131 -8.89 -15.54 -3.64
CA GLN A 131 -8.18 -15.20 -4.89
C GLN A 131 -7.09 -14.15 -4.65
N CYS A 132 -7.40 -13.08 -3.90
CA CYS A 132 -6.40 -12.08 -3.53
C CYS A 132 -5.28 -12.71 -2.69
N ARG A 133 -5.65 -13.59 -1.75
CA ARG A 133 -4.74 -14.30 -0.87
C ARG A 133 -3.80 -15.23 -1.64
N SER A 134 -4.34 -16.20 -2.37
CA SER A 134 -3.55 -17.21 -3.08
C SER A 134 -2.68 -16.63 -4.20
N LEU A 135 -3.16 -15.59 -4.90
CA LEU A 135 -2.43 -15.01 -6.02
C LEU A 135 -1.37 -13.98 -5.62
N PHE A 136 -1.45 -13.41 -4.40
CA PHE A 136 -0.55 -12.34 -3.99
C PHE A 136 -0.08 -12.45 -2.54
N PHE A 137 -0.98 -12.46 -1.55
CA PHE A 137 -0.58 -12.33 -0.15
C PHE A 137 0.13 -13.57 0.41
N ASP A 138 -0.21 -14.77 -0.04
CA ASP A 138 0.44 -16.02 0.37
C ASP A 138 1.95 -16.03 0.11
N LEU A 139 2.43 -15.22 -0.83
CA LEU A 139 3.86 -15.06 -1.10
C LEU A 139 4.60 -14.38 0.04
N PHE A 140 3.93 -13.55 0.83
CA PHE A 140 4.52 -12.84 1.96
C PHE A 140 4.52 -13.68 3.23
N MET A 141 3.71 -14.74 3.33
CA MET A 141 3.62 -15.49 4.58
C MET A 141 4.57 -16.70 4.61
N PRO A 142 5.21 -16.97 5.76
CA PRO A 142 5.83 -18.26 6.04
C PRO A 142 4.81 -19.41 5.88
N SER A 143 5.27 -20.60 5.52
CA SER A 143 4.40 -21.75 5.22
C SER A 143 3.57 -22.25 6.41
N ASP A 144 3.98 -21.92 7.62
CA ASP A 144 3.40 -22.28 8.91
C ASP A 144 2.57 -21.16 9.55
N ALA A 145 2.54 -19.97 8.95
CA ALA A 145 1.85 -18.81 9.51
C ALA A 145 0.39 -18.73 9.04
N SER A 146 -0.54 -18.46 9.97
CA SER A 146 -1.96 -18.30 9.68
C SER A 146 -2.33 -16.87 9.26
N PHE A 147 -3.31 -16.76 8.35
CA PHE A 147 -3.93 -15.50 7.91
C PHE A 147 -5.14 -15.13 8.77
N ASP A 148 -4.99 -15.10 10.09
CA ASP A 148 -6.16 -14.94 10.97
C ASP A 148 -6.61 -13.46 11.09
N SER A 149 -5.75 -12.50 10.73
CA SER A 149 -6.07 -11.07 10.78
C SER A 149 -5.08 -10.21 9.99
N VAL A 150 -5.45 -8.95 9.77
CA VAL A 150 -4.53 -7.90 9.27
C VAL A 150 -3.29 -7.79 10.16
N ALA A 151 -3.45 -7.91 11.48
CA ALA A 151 -2.33 -7.87 12.41
C ALA A 151 -1.37 -9.04 12.20
N SER A 152 -1.87 -10.26 11.98
CA SER A 152 -1.02 -11.43 11.67
C SER A 152 -0.20 -11.19 10.41
N PHE A 153 -0.79 -10.69 9.34
CA PHE A 153 -0.05 -10.37 8.11
C PHE A 153 1.07 -9.36 8.37
N ARG A 154 0.78 -8.28 9.11
CA ARG A 154 1.77 -7.25 9.46
C ARG A 154 2.88 -7.79 10.38
N GLN A 155 2.59 -8.77 11.23
CA GLN A 155 3.54 -9.31 12.22
C GLN A 155 4.35 -10.50 11.73
N ASN A 156 3.84 -11.27 10.78
CA ASN A 156 4.45 -12.53 10.34
C ASN A 156 4.91 -12.48 8.89
N GLY A 157 4.39 -11.54 8.10
CA GLY A 157 4.78 -11.42 6.71
C GLY A 157 6.26 -11.06 6.56
N VAL A 158 6.82 -11.51 5.44
CA VAL A 158 8.21 -11.35 5.04
C VAL A 158 8.32 -10.59 3.71
N PRO A 159 9.48 -10.00 3.41
CA PRO A 159 9.69 -9.26 2.17
C PRO A 159 9.60 -10.13 0.91
N VAL A 160 8.99 -9.56 -0.14
CA VAL A 160 8.84 -10.15 -1.46
C VAL A 160 9.47 -9.23 -2.50
N ARG A 161 10.44 -9.75 -3.25
CA ARG A 161 10.98 -9.06 -4.43
C ARG A 161 10.05 -9.30 -5.61
N TRP A 162 9.86 -8.29 -6.45
CA TRP A 162 9.32 -8.49 -7.79
C TRP A 162 10.24 -7.93 -8.86
N SER A 163 10.26 -8.57 -10.02
CA SER A 163 11.08 -8.22 -11.18
C SER A 163 10.26 -8.37 -12.47
N ARG A 164 10.75 -7.77 -13.55
CA ARG A 164 10.26 -8.03 -14.90
C ARG A 164 11.31 -8.85 -15.62
N GLU A 165 10.93 -10.06 -16.02
CA GLU A 165 11.81 -10.96 -16.74
C GLU A 165 11.37 -11.07 -18.20
N ARG A 166 12.35 -11.20 -19.09
CA ARG A 166 12.07 -11.57 -20.48
C ARG A 166 12.20 -13.08 -20.57
N SER A 167 11.09 -13.78 -20.77
CA SER A 167 11.13 -15.17 -21.22
C SER A 167 11.23 -15.20 -22.75
N THR A 168 11.51 -16.39 -23.30
CA THR A 168 11.52 -16.66 -24.74
C THR A 168 10.20 -16.34 -25.44
N HIS A 169 9.08 -16.24 -24.71
CA HIS A 169 7.74 -16.12 -25.29
C HIS A 169 6.92 -14.92 -24.79
N ALA A 170 7.29 -14.30 -23.67
CA ALA A 170 6.58 -13.12 -23.13
C ALA A 170 7.42 -12.33 -22.11
N ARG A 171 7.00 -11.09 -21.83
CA ARG A 171 7.42 -10.37 -20.63
C ARG A 171 6.65 -10.91 -19.44
N GLU A 172 7.35 -11.46 -18.47
CA GLU A 172 6.77 -11.99 -17.23
C GLU A 172 7.05 -11.04 -16.07
N VAL A 173 6.14 -11.02 -15.11
CA VAL A 173 6.40 -10.43 -13.79
C VAL A 173 6.60 -11.58 -12.81
N VAL A 174 7.76 -11.62 -12.19
CA VAL A 174 8.11 -12.65 -11.21
C VAL A 174 8.10 -12.04 -9.83
N PHE A 175 7.43 -12.70 -8.90
CA PHE A 175 7.44 -12.41 -7.47
C PHE A 175 8.22 -13.52 -6.79
N GLN A 176 9.13 -13.15 -5.88
CA GLN A 176 9.97 -14.06 -5.14
C GLN A 176 9.98 -13.68 -3.66
N ASN A 177 9.60 -14.60 -2.81
CA ASN A 177 9.78 -14.47 -1.37
C ASN A 177 11.28 -14.56 -1.05
N ASN A 178 11.84 -13.51 -0.45
CA ASN A 178 13.28 -13.42 -0.18
C ASN A 178 13.75 -14.37 0.92
N THR A 179 12.82 -14.89 1.74
CA THR A 179 13.11 -15.76 2.88
C THR A 179 12.94 -17.24 2.52
N THR A 180 11.83 -17.60 1.88
CA THR A 180 11.50 -19.00 1.55
C THR A 180 11.93 -19.42 0.15
N GLY A 181 12.24 -18.46 -0.74
CA GLY A 181 12.53 -18.73 -2.15
C GLY A 181 11.29 -19.07 -2.99
N ARG A 182 10.09 -19.11 -2.39
CA ARG A 182 8.83 -19.33 -3.13
C ARG A 182 8.65 -18.29 -4.22
N THR A 183 8.26 -18.73 -5.41
CA THR A 183 8.02 -17.83 -6.55
C THR A 183 6.58 -17.90 -7.05
N ALA A 184 6.09 -16.79 -7.60
CA ALA A 184 4.88 -16.73 -8.40
C ALA A 184 5.14 -15.93 -9.67
N ARG A 185 4.47 -16.31 -10.77
CA ARG A 185 4.68 -15.70 -12.08
C ARG A 185 3.37 -15.20 -12.65
N CYS A 186 3.37 -13.96 -13.12
CA CYS A 186 2.32 -13.40 -13.95
C CYS A 186 2.81 -13.38 -15.40
N SER A 187 2.40 -14.37 -16.18
CA SER A 187 2.78 -14.53 -17.59
C SER A 187 1.73 -14.02 -18.59
N SER A 188 0.50 -13.76 -18.13
CA SER A 188 -0.58 -13.24 -18.98
C SER A 188 -0.86 -11.75 -18.73
N PRO A 189 -1.30 -10.98 -19.74
CA PRO A 189 -1.71 -9.59 -19.53
C PRO A 189 -2.81 -9.44 -18.46
N ALA A 190 -3.74 -10.38 -18.37
CA ALA A 190 -4.79 -10.38 -17.36
C ALA A 190 -4.23 -10.53 -15.94
N SER A 191 -3.29 -11.45 -15.73
CA SER A 191 -2.62 -11.64 -14.43
C SER A 191 -1.79 -10.42 -14.02
N VAL A 192 -1.07 -9.81 -14.96
CA VAL A 192 -0.29 -8.57 -14.69
C VAL A 192 -1.23 -7.43 -14.29
N VAL A 193 -2.36 -7.27 -14.97
CA VAL A 193 -3.37 -6.25 -14.63
C VAL A 193 -3.97 -6.51 -13.24
N ALA A 194 -4.34 -7.75 -12.95
CA ALA A 194 -4.98 -8.09 -11.68
C ALA A 194 -4.02 -7.98 -10.49
N ILE A 195 -2.80 -8.50 -10.61
CA ILE A 195 -1.88 -8.62 -9.48
C ILE A 195 -0.98 -7.39 -9.35
N LEU A 196 -0.20 -7.06 -10.39
CA LEU A 196 0.76 -5.95 -10.32
C LEU A 196 0.07 -4.58 -10.26
N TYR A 197 -1.01 -4.40 -11.02
CA TYR A 197 -1.75 -3.12 -11.10
C TYR A 197 -3.04 -3.10 -10.28
N GLY A 198 -3.54 -4.24 -9.81
CA GLY A 198 -4.72 -4.34 -8.95
C GLY A 198 -4.33 -4.55 -7.48
N VAL A 199 -4.10 -5.81 -7.08
CA VAL A 199 -3.89 -6.16 -5.66
C VAL A 199 -2.68 -5.47 -5.05
N ARG A 200 -1.53 -5.44 -5.75
CA ARG A 200 -0.35 -4.71 -5.26
C ARG A 200 -0.62 -3.21 -5.08
N TYR A 201 -1.34 -2.60 -6.01
CA TYR A 201 -1.74 -1.19 -5.89
C TYR A 201 -2.62 -0.98 -4.67
N TRP A 202 -3.62 -1.84 -4.45
CA TRP A 202 -4.46 -1.77 -3.24
C TRP A 202 -3.64 -1.92 -1.97
N ALA A 203 -2.82 -2.96 -1.89
CA ALA A 203 -1.99 -3.26 -0.73
C ALA A 203 -1.05 -2.11 -0.40
N ARG A 204 -0.50 -1.42 -1.41
CA ARG A 204 0.46 -0.33 -1.24
C ARG A 204 -0.20 1.02 -0.97
N ASP A 205 -1.11 1.46 -1.85
CA ASP A 205 -1.58 2.85 -1.89
C ASP A 205 -2.93 3.07 -1.22
N GLU A 206 -3.80 2.05 -1.21
CA GLU A 206 -5.18 2.21 -0.68
C GLU A 206 -5.29 1.67 0.75
N LEU A 207 -4.60 0.56 1.04
CA LEU A 207 -4.73 -0.20 2.29
C LEU A 207 -3.50 -0.05 3.21
N GLU A 208 -2.36 0.35 2.65
CA GLU A 208 -1.05 0.43 3.32
C GLU A 208 -0.76 -0.83 4.15
N LEU A 209 -0.97 -1.98 3.51
CA LEU A 209 -0.56 -3.30 4.00
C LEU A 209 0.94 -3.53 3.75
N ILE A 210 1.46 -2.96 2.68
CA ILE A 210 2.87 -3.06 2.28
C ILE A 210 3.41 -1.68 1.94
N ASP A 211 4.73 -1.51 2.08
CA ASP A 211 5.47 -0.46 1.39
C ASP A 211 6.46 -1.11 0.42
N GLU A 212 7.06 -0.29 -0.44
CA GLU A 212 7.95 -0.78 -1.47
C GLU A 212 9.02 0.24 -1.86
N TYR A 213 10.14 -0.28 -2.33
CA TYR A 213 11.22 0.52 -2.88
C TYR A 213 11.98 -0.24 -3.96
N CYS A 214 12.59 0.51 -4.86
CA CYS A 214 13.38 -0.03 -5.96
C CYS A 214 14.73 -0.56 -5.49
N GLN A 215 15.04 -1.83 -5.74
CA GLN A 215 16.30 -2.46 -5.34
C GLN A 215 17.44 -2.16 -6.34
N GLN A 216 17.18 -2.32 -7.64
CA GLN A 216 18.19 -2.21 -8.69
C GLN A 216 17.70 -1.42 -9.91
N ALA A 217 18.65 -1.03 -10.77
CA ALA A 217 18.40 -0.36 -12.04
C ALA A 217 17.55 -1.21 -13.03
N ASP A 218 17.50 -2.53 -12.82
CA ASP A 218 16.86 -3.52 -13.70
C ASP A 218 15.32 -3.47 -13.73
N GLY A 219 14.68 -2.66 -12.89
CA GLY A 219 13.23 -2.63 -12.78
C GLY A 219 12.68 -3.31 -11.52
N SER A 220 13.51 -4.03 -10.77
CA SER A 220 13.06 -4.79 -9.60
C SER A 220 12.79 -3.90 -8.38
N ALA A 221 11.88 -4.37 -7.52
CA ALA A 221 11.52 -3.71 -6.29
C ALA A 221 11.31 -4.73 -5.17
N ILE A 222 11.58 -4.31 -3.94
CA ILE A 222 11.24 -5.05 -2.72
C ILE A 222 9.92 -4.48 -2.21
N MET A 223 8.99 -5.36 -1.88
CA MET A 223 7.77 -5.08 -1.14
C MET A 223 7.89 -5.73 0.23
N PHE A 224 7.47 -5.04 1.28
CA PHE A 224 7.50 -5.60 2.62
C PHE A 224 6.24 -5.19 3.41
N PRO A 225 5.73 -6.06 4.29
CA PRO A 225 4.60 -5.71 5.15
C PRO A 225 4.95 -4.56 6.08
N VAL A 226 4.01 -3.66 6.30
CA VAL A 226 4.19 -2.53 7.22
C VAL A 226 3.24 -2.62 8.41
N SER A 227 3.80 -2.47 9.59
CA SER A 227 3.07 -2.12 10.80
C SER A 227 2.65 -0.66 10.64
N ARG A 228 1.34 -0.40 10.58
CA ARG A 228 0.86 0.99 10.64
C ARG A 228 1.04 1.47 12.09
N PRO A 229 1.89 2.48 12.37
CA PRO A 229 1.71 3.25 13.60
C PRO A 229 0.31 3.86 13.54
N GLY A 230 -0.51 3.68 14.57
CA GLY A 230 -1.88 4.17 14.52
C GLY A 230 -1.93 5.68 14.26
N THR A 231 -3.09 6.20 13.84
CA THR A 231 -3.26 7.63 13.48
C THR A 231 -3.10 8.58 14.66
N SER A 232 -2.99 8.09 15.90
CA SER A 232 -2.70 8.97 17.01
C SER A 232 -1.31 9.56 16.85
N THR A 233 -1.18 10.88 17.05
CA THR A 233 0.11 11.56 16.99
C THR A 233 1.12 10.90 17.91
N THR A 234 0.69 10.41 19.08
CA THR A 234 1.51 9.68 20.04
C THR A 234 2.16 8.40 19.46
N GLU A 235 1.43 7.62 18.67
CA GLU A 235 1.96 6.39 18.07
C GLU A 235 2.95 6.67 16.94
N ILE A 236 2.65 7.68 16.11
CA ILE A 236 3.56 8.15 15.07
C ILE A 236 4.86 8.67 15.71
N ASP A 237 4.75 9.50 16.73
CA ASP A 237 5.89 10.05 17.46
C ASP A 237 6.72 8.92 18.08
N SER A 238 6.06 7.91 18.67
CA SER A 238 6.75 6.74 19.23
C SER A 238 7.52 5.97 18.15
N ALA A 239 6.93 5.74 16.98
CA ALA A 239 7.60 5.06 15.87
C ALA A 239 8.80 5.87 15.35
N VAL A 240 8.66 7.19 15.23
CA VAL A 240 9.76 8.10 14.86
C VAL A 240 10.87 8.05 15.91
N VAL A 241 10.55 8.11 17.19
CA VAL A 241 11.53 8.03 18.29
C VAL A 241 12.27 6.69 18.28
N GLN A 242 11.57 5.58 18.07
CA GLN A 242 12.20 4.27 17.95
C GLN A 242 13.14 4.20 16.75
N MET A 243 12.73 4.75 15.62
CA MET A 243 13.53 4.84 14.39
C MET A 243 14.80 5.69 14.59
N VAL A 244 14.68 6.83 15.26
CA VAL A 244 15.82 7.68 15.66
C VAL A 244 16.79 6.89 16.52
N ARG A 245 16.29 6.23 17.58
CA ARG A 245 17.13 5.42 18.49
C ARG A 245 17.86 4.33 17.72
N PHE A 246 17.18 3.68 16.78
CA PHE A 246 17.81 2.68 15.93
C PHE A 246 18.93 3.27 15.08
N ILE A 247 18.68 4.38 14.36
CA ILE A 247 19.70 5.05 13.53
C ILE A 247 20.93 5.42 14.37
N LEU A 248 20.73 5.96 15.58
CA LEU A 248 21.82 6.32 16.49
C LEU A 248 22.53 5.10 17.08
N SER A 249 21.85 3.96 17.20
CA SER A 249 22.47 2.69 17.61
C SER A 249 23.40 2.10 16.56
N LEU A 250 23.29 2.53 15.29
CA LEU A 250 24.26 2.25 14.24
C LEU A 250 25.53 3.02 14.59
N ARG A 251 26.34 2.45 15.49
CA ARG A 251 27.52 3.11 16.06
C ARG A 251 28.38 3.69 14.95
N ALA A 252 28.72 4.98 15.09
CA ALA A 252 29.72 5.59 14.26
C ALA A 252 31.08 4.97 14.60
N THR A 253 31.74 4.34 13.62
CA THR A 253 33.08 3.77 13.79
C THR A 253 34.16 4.84 13.67
N ASP A 254 33.88 5.86 12.88
CA ASP A 254 34.76 6.98 12.56
C ASP A 254 34.13 8.31 13.04
N GLU A 255 34.92 9.39 13.02
CA GLU A 255 34.44 10.75 13.34
C GLU A 255 33.12 11.07 12.63
N TRP A 256 33.04 10.71 11.34
CA TRP A 256 31.82 10.79 10.55
C TRP A 256 31.55 9.45 9.88
N THR A 257 30.41 8.85 10.18
CA THR A 257 29.98 7.61 9.52
C THR A 257 28.89 7.90 8.50
N ARG A 258 29.06 7.39 7.28
CA ARG A 258 28.15 7.59 6.15
C ARG A 258 27.20 6.41 6.00
N PHE A 259 25.90 6.68 5.93
CA PHE A 259 24.86 5.70 5.66
C PHE A 259 24.11 6.06 4.38
N SER A 260 23.90 5.09 3.50
CA SER A 260 22.97 5.24 2.38
C SER A 260 21.53 5.21 2.90
N VAL A 261 20.67 6.11 2.39
CA VAL A 261 19.23 6.09 2.72
C VAL A 261 18.60 4.76 2.29
N PHE A 262 19.06 4.20 1.17
CA PHE A 262 18.61 2.88 0.70
C PHE A 262 18.95 1.76 1.70
N ASP A 263 20.15 1.78 2.28
CA ASP A 263 20.56 0.76 3.27
C ASP A 263 19.77 0.94 4.58
N LEU A 264 19.47 2.19 4.96
CA LEU A 264 18.60 2.47 6.10
C LEU A 264 17.17 1.98 5.86
N ILE A 265 16.63 2.06 4.64
CA ILE A 265 15.31 1.48 4.34
C ILE A 265 15.33 -0.04 4.58
N ALA A 266 16.33 -0.76 4.09
CA ALA A 266 16.41 -2.22 4.29
C ALA A 266 16.62 -2.57 5.78
N ARG A 267 17.52 -1.88 6.47
CA ARG A 267 17.87 -2.21 7.87
C ARG A 267 16.84 -1.74 8.88
N CYS A 268 16.14 -0.64 8.59
CA CYS A 268 15.19 -0.04 9.51
C CYS A 268 13.74 -0.34 9.11
N CYS A 269 13.35 -0.01 7.88
CA CYS A 269 11.96 -0.10 7.44
C CYS A 269 11.54 -1.54 7.16
N GLU A 270 12.29 -2.24 6.31
CA GLU A 270 11.99 -3.63 5.95
C GLU A 270 12.11 -4.55 7.18
N ALA A 271 13.24 -4.49 7.90
CA ALA A 271 13.49 -5.37 9.05
C ALA A 271 12.55 -5.14 10.25
N HIS A 272 12.17 -3.89 10.52
CA HIS A 272 11.27 -3.55 11.64
C HIS A 272 9.83 -3.27 11.19
N ARG A 273 9.52 -3.52 9.91
CA ARG A 273 8.20 -3.35 9.31
C ARG A 273 7.63 -1.96 9.53
N GLN A 274 8.47 -0.94 9.42
CA GLN A 274 8.07 0.46 9.53
C GLN A 274 7.88 1.06 8.13
N PRO A 275 6.87 1.91 7.90
CA PRO A 275 6.74 2.64 6.64
C PRO A 275 7.99 3.48 6.33
N ILE A 276 8.35 3.64 5.05
CA ILE A 276 9.50 4.47 4.66
C ILE A 276 9.32 5.93 5.10
N SER A 277 8.08 6.42 5.18
CA SER A 277 7.78 7.75 5.71
C SER A 277 8.25 7.96 7.15
N VAL A 278 8.21 6.94 8.01
CA VAL A 278 8.69 7.03 9.40
C VAL A 278 10.19 7.25 9.45
N LEU A 279 10.95 6.57 8.59
CA LEU A 279 12.40 6.82 8.44
C LEU A 279 12.67 8.26 7.99
N PHE A 280 11.89 8.77 7.04
CA PHE A 280 12.07 10.14 6.56
C PHE A 280 11.76 11.17 7.63
N SER A 281 10.70 10.97 8.42
CA SER A 281 10.40 11.79 9.60
C SER A 281 11.50 11.72 10.66
N ALA A 282 12.10 10.54 10.88
CA ALA A 282 13.23 10.37 11.80
C ALA A 282 14.50 11.10 11.32
N ILE A 283 14.80 11.08 10.02
CA ILE A 283 15.91 11.85 9.43
C ILE A 283 15.67 13.35 9.60
N ASP A 284 14.44 13.82 9.35
CA ASP A 284 14.08 15.22 9.55
C ASP A 284 14.25 15.64 11.01
N TRP A 285 13.79 14.80 11.94
CA TRP A 285 13.94 15.03 13.37
C TRP A 285 15.42 15.10 13.80
N LEU A 286 16.23 14.13 13.37
CA LEU A 286 17.68 14.10 13.63
C LEU A 286 18.37 15.38 13.14
N ARG A 287 18.05 15.82 11.91
CA ARG A 287 18.62 17.04 11.34
C ARG A 287 18.24 18.28 12.15
N HIS A 288 17.02 18.33 12.66
CA HIS A 288 16.56 19.46 13.45
C HIS A 288 17.21 19.50 14.84
N GLU A 289 17.31 18.35 15.50
CA GLU A 289 17.85 18.24 16.85
C GLU A 289 19.38 18.39 16.90
N TRP A 290 20.09 17.86 15.89
CA TRP A 290 21.55 17.96 15.80
C TRP A 290 22.04 18.50 14.45
N PRO A 291 21.76 19.78 14.11
CA PRO A 291 22.07 20.34 12.80
C PRO A 291 23.56 20.33 12.46
N ASN A 292 24.44 20.38 13.47
CA ASN A 292 25.89 20.37 13.29
C ASN A 292 26.50 18.95 13.24
N HIS A 293 25.71 17.91 13.52
CA HIS A 293 26.19 16.52 13.60
C HIS A 293 25.54 15.60 12.56
N ILE A 294 24.60 16.13 11.78
CA ILE A 294 23.91 15.43 10.71
C ILE A 294 24.18 16.17 9.41
N VAL A 295 24.84 15.50 8.46
CA VAL A 295 25.05 16.04 7.11
C VAL A 295 24.22 15.24 6.12
N LEU A 296 23.33 15.92 5.39
CA LEU A 296 22.58 15.31 4.30
C LEU A 296 23.34 15.45 2.99
N ILE A 297 23.58 14.34 2.29
CA ILE A 297 24.29 14.32 1.01
C ILE A 297 23.26 14.29 -0.13
N PRO A 298 23.12 15.39 -0.89
CA PRO A 298 22.14 15.48 -1.95
C PRO A 298 22.53 14.62 -3.16
N THR A 299 21.53 14.30 -3.97
CA THR A 299 21.63 13.74 -5.31
C THR A 299 20.67 14.47 -6.23
N SER A 300 21.04 14.62 -7.50
CA SER A 300 20.13 15.20 -8.49
C SER A 300 19.01 14.20 -8.81
N ARG A 301 17.82 14.73 -9.14
CA ARG A 301 16.70 13.90 -9.63
C ARG A 301 17.12 13.11 -10.87
N ALA A 302 17.84 13.74 -11.80
CA ALA A 302 18.27 13.12 -13.05
C ALA A 302 19.14 11.87 -12.80
N LEU A 303 20.08 11.95 -11.85
CA LEU A 303 20.88 10.79 -11.45
C LEU A 303 20.04 9.73 -10.72
N ALA A 304 19.16 10.18 -9.82
CA ALA A 304 18.29 9.28 -9.06
C ALA A 304 17.33 8.46 -9.93
N THR A 305 16.97 8.98 -11.11
CA THR A 305 16.03 8.36 -12.04
C THR A 305 16.63 8.03 -13.41
N LEU A 306 17.96 7.93 -13.53
CA LEU A 306 18.64 7.76 -14.82
C LEU A 306 18.16 6.51 -15.57
N THR A 307 17.75 5.48 -14.84
CA THR A 307 17.31 4.19 -15.38
C THR A 307 15.80 4.11 -15.62
N ALA A 308 15.05 5.15 -15.24
CA ALA A 308 13.61 5.13 -15.32
C ALA A 308 13.10 5.38 -16.75
N VAL A 309 12.54 4.34 -17.36
CA VAL A 309 11.94 4.39 -18.71
C VAL A 309 10.49 4.94 -18.75
N SER A 310 9.92 5.33 -17.61
CA SER A 310 8.55 5.87 -17.53
C SER A 310 8.35 6.71 -16.27
N PRO A 311 7.35 7.63 -16.23
CA PRO A 311 7.03 8.42 -15.04
C PRO A 311 6.72 7.56 -13.81
N GLN A 312 5.98 6.45 -13.97
CA GLN A 312 5.68 5.54 -12.87
C GLN A 312 6.95 4.89 -12.31
N ARG A 313 7.90 4.55 -13.19
CA ARG A 313 9.21 4.03 -12.78
C ARG A 313 10.03 5.09 -12.06
N GLN A 314 9.98 6.35 -12.50
CA GLN A 314 10.64 7.45 -11.79
C GLN A 314 10.12 7.57 -10.37
N THR A 315 8.80 7.57 -10.17
CA THR A 315 8.19 7.64 -8.83
C THR A 315 8.69 6.51 -7.92
N LEU A 316 8.75 5.28 -8.45
CA LEU A 316 9.25 4.13 -7.68
C LEU A 316 10.76 4.22 -7.39
N GLU A 317 11.57 4.67 -8.34
CA GLU A 317 13.01 4.87 -8.13
C GLU A 317 13.29 5.98 -7.12
N LEU A 318 12.44 7.00 -7.07
CA LEU A 318 12.57 8.11 -6.12
C LEU A 318 12.22 7.75 -4.69
N LYS A 319 11.42 6.69 -4.45
CA LYS A 319 11.03 6.26 -3.09
C LYS A 319 12.20 5.90 -2.18
N LYS A 320 13.36 5.52 -2.72
CA LYS A 320 14.55 5.20 -1.91
C LYS A 320 15.40 6.41 -1.51
N TYR A 321 14.96 7.61 -1.87
CA TYR A 321 15.64 8.86 -1.56
C TYR A 321 14.77 9.71 -0.67
N TYR A 322 15.36 10.26 0.39
CA TYR A 322 14.67 11.19 1.27
C TYR A 322 14.57 12.56 0.57
N LYS A 323 13.39 13.19 0.53
CA LYS A 323 13.20 14.49 -0.12
C LYS A 323 13.03 15.58 0.93
N THR A 324 13.93 16.56 0.94
CA THR A 324 13.79 17.75 1.81
C THR A 324 12.78 18.75 1.22
N SER A 325 12.21 19.61 2.08
CA SER A 325 11.33 20.71 1.68
C SER A 325 11.96 21.68 0.66
N ASN A 326 13.29 21.83 0.67
CA ASN A 326 14.05 22.75 -0.18
C ASN A 326 14.76 22.09 -1.38
N SER A 327 14.25 20.94 -1.85
CA SER A 327 14.41 20.42 -3.23
C SER A 327 15.52 19.39 -3.58
N PRO A 328 16.62 19.14 -2.83
CA PRO A 328 17.42 17.97 -3.16
C PRO A 328 16.79 16.67 -2.65
N TYR A 329 16.83 15.64 -3.49
CA TYR A 329 16.76 14.26 -3.05
C TYR A 329 18.05 13.93 -2.29
N ILE A 330 17.96 13.21 -1.19
CA ILE A 330 19.07 12.85 -0.33
C ILE A 330 19.33 11.36 -0.52
N SER A 331 20.57 11.06 -0.89
CA SER A 331 21.01 9.68 -1.13
C SER A 331 21.69 9.09 0.10
N HIS A 332 22.36 9.92 0.90
CA HIS A 332 23.10 9.48 2.07
C HIS A 332 22.97 10.49 3.20
N ILE A 333 23.15 10.01 4.43
CA ILE A 333 23.33 10.83 5.62
C ILE A 333 24.70 10.54 6.22
N ARG A 334 25.35 11.54 6.82
CA ARG A 334 26.52 11.35 7.69
C ARG A 334 26.15 11.69 9.11
N LEU A 335 26.52 10.81 10.03
CA LEU A 335 26.34 10.98 11.47
C LEU A 335 27.71 11.23 12.09
N HIS A 336 27.83 12.27 12.91
CA HIS A 336 29.02 12.50 13.71
C HIS A 336 29.05 11.55 14.93
N LYS A 337 30.24 11.10 15.34
CA LYS A 337 30.41 10.24 16.52
C LYS A 337 29.93 10.87 17.83
N ASP A 338 29.95 12.20 17.93
CA ASP A 338 29.59 12.92 19.17
C ASP A 338 28.07 13.05 19.38
N ILE A 339 27.24 12.46 18.51
CA ILE A 339 25.81 12.35 18.80
C ILE A 339 25.62 11.40 19.98
N THR A 340 25.56 11.96 21.16
CA THR A 340 25.25 11.21 22.37
C THR A 340 23.73 11.07 22.52
N ILE A 341 23.27 9.84 22.74
CA ILE A 341 21.89 9.58 23.16
C ILE A 341 21.73 10.19 24.56
N LYS A 342 21.27 11.45 24.64
CA LYS A 342 20.68 11.91 25.89
C LYS A 342 19.42 11.07 26.12
N PRO A 343 19.14 10.62 27.35
CA PRO A 343 17.83 10.05 27.65
C PRO A 343 16.77 11.06 27.18
N MET A 344 15.97 10.68 26.18
CA MET A 344 14.91 11.52 25.65
C MET A 344 13.84 11.67 26.74
N GLU A 345 14.02 12.64 27.63
CA GLU A 345 13.03 13.01 28.66
C GLU A 345 11.93 13.94 28.11
N ARG A 346 11.90 14.20 26.80
CA ARG A 346 10.86 15.03 26.18
C ARG A 346 9.61 14.24 25.87
N THR A 347 8.51 14.67 26.49
CA THR A 347 7.13 14.25 26.26
C THR A 347 6.69 14.50 24.81
N ASN A 348 5.66 13.78 24.35
CA ASN A 348 5.07 13.74 22.98
C ASN A 348 4.55 15.08 22.39
N HIS A 349 5.16 16.23 22.74
CA HIS A 349 4.73 17.56 22.30
C HIS A 349 5.57 18.14 21.15
N ASP A 350 6.84 17.76 20.98
CA ASP A 350 7.74 18.43 20.02
C ASP A 350 7.70 17.87 18.58
N VAL A 351 7.14 16.68 18.34
CA VAL A 351 7.04 16.11 16.97
C VAL A 351 5.85 16.71 16.18
N ARG A 352 4.93 17.42 16.88
CA ARG A 352 3.69 17.98 16.33
C ARG A 352 3.88 19.01 15.21
N HIS A 353 5.09 19.58 15.06
CA HIS A 353 5.37 20.59 14.04
C HIS A 353 5.86 20.04 12.70
N LEU A 354 6.19 18.74 12.61
CA LEU A 354 6.77 18.14 11.39
C LEU A 354 5.76 17.42 10.49
N SER A 355 4.59 17.03 11.01
CA SER A 355 3.58 16.24 10.27
C SER A 355 2.63 17.05 9.39
N LYS A 356 2.65 18.39 9.47
CA LYS A 356 1.73 19.25 8.68
C LYS A 356 2.28 19.75 7.34
N THR A 357 3.53 19.41 6.98
CA THR A 357 4.21 20.02 5.82
C THR A 357 4.50 19.02 4.68
N GLN A 358 3.95 17.80 4.74
CA GLN A 358 4.10 16.79 3.69
C GLN A 358 2.74 16.17 3.29
N ALA A 359 1.84 17.01 2.77
CA ALA A 359 0.67 16.58 1.99
C ALA A 359 0.79 17.12 0.55
#